data_AF-M7AYJ8-F1
#
_entry.id   AF-M7AYJ8-F1
#
_cell.length_a   1.000
_cell.length_b   1.000
_cell.length_c   1.000
_cell.angle_alpha   90.00
_cell.angle_beta   90.00
_cell.angle_gamma   90.00
#
_symmetry.space_group_name_H-M   'P 1'
#
loop_
_entity.id
_entity.type
_entity.pdbx_description
1 polymer ?
#
loop_
_entity_poly.entity_id
_entity_poly.type
_entity_poly.pdbx_seq_one_letter_code
_entity_poly.pdbx_strand_id
1 'polypeptide(L)'
;MVHWSPFVVSFKKRYPWVQLAGHAGNFKAGDYGRILKKFCPCEQQSLERLMRDSLRPHVPAYFGLVQRDGECYNQMEDLLAGFETPSLMDCKMGVR
;
A
#
# COMPACT_ATOMS: atom_id res chain seq x y z
N MET A 1 15.29 34.16 18.11
CA MET A 1 14.52 33.33 19.07
C MET A 1 13.91 32.18 18.27
N VAL A 2 14.51 30.98 18.33
CA VAL A 2 13.95 29.77 17.70
C VAL A 2 13.03 29.11 18.71
N HIS A 3 11.73 29.28 18.53
CA HIS A 3 10.69 28.65 19.33
C HIS A 3 10.20 27.39 18.58
N TRP A 4 11.05 26.37 18.45
CA TRP A 4 10.68 25.12 17.79
C TRP A 4 11.25 23.91 18.54
N SER A 5 10.43 22.85 18.65
CA SER A 5 10.79 21.59 19.30
C SER A 5 12.05 20.99 18.66
N PRO A 6 13.11 20.67 19.42
CA PRO A 6 14.31 20.03 18.89
C PRO A 6 14.08 18.55 18.51
N PHE A 7 12.86 18.04 18.70
CA PHE A 7 12.48 16.66 18.41
C PHE A 7 11.29 16.59 17.45
N VAL A 8 11.43 15.77 16.42
CA VAL A 8 10.32 15.37 15.55
C VAL A 8 9.54 14.28 16.27
N VAL A 9 8.29 14.58 16.65
CA VAL A 9 7.36 13.58 17.20
C VAL A 9 6.55 13.00 16.04
N SER A 10 6.73 11.71 15.76
CA SER A 10 5.91 10.99 14.76
C SER A 10 4.76 10.26 15.44
N PHE A 11 3.53 10.67 15.18
CA PHE A 11 2.33 9.95 15.62
C PHE A 11 1.98 8.84 14.63
N LYS A 12 1.76 7.61 15.11
CA LYS A 12 1.22 6.52 14.29
C LYS A 12 -0.29 6.73 14.12
N LYS A 13 -0.71 7.16 12.93
CA LYS A 13 -2.13 7.25 12.57
C LYS A 13 -2.73 5.83 12.54
N ARG A 14 -3.71 5.56 13.40
CA ARG A 14 -4.48 4.31 13.37
C ARG A 14 -5.77 4.58 12.63
N TYR A 15 -5.95 3.97 11.47
CA TYR A 15 -7.23 3.84 10.79
C TYR A 15 -7.59 2.36 10.66
N PRO A 16 -8.88 2.01 10.71
CA PRO A 16 -9.29 0.63 10.49
C PRO A 16 -8.89 0.19 9.08
N TRP A 17 -8.34 -1.02 8.98
CA TRP A 17 -8.12 -1.67 7.68
C TRP A 17 -9.46 -1.90 6.99
N VAL A 18 -9.55 -1.52 5.71
CA VAL A 18 -10.75 -1.72 4.89
C VAL A 18 -10.36 -2.43 3.59
N GLN A 19 -11.02 -3.55 3.31
CA GLN A 19 -10.89 -4.30 2.07
C GLN A 19 -12.26 -4.41 1.42
N LEU A 20 -12.45 -3.75 0.27
CA LEU A 20 -13.73 -3.78 -0.46
C LEU A 20 -13.90 -5.03 -1.32
N ALA A 21 -12.80 -5.53 -1.89
CA ALA A 21 -12.80 -6.65 -2.83
C ALA A 21 -11.66 -7.65 -2.56
N GLY A 22 -11.77 -8.83 -3.17
CA GLY A 22 -10.82 -9.93 -3.00
C GLY A 22 -11.07 -10.78 -1.75
N HIS A 23 -10.26 -11.82 -1.57
CA HIS A 23 -10.42 -12.75 -0.45
C HIS A 23 -9.84 -12.19 0.85
N ALA A 24 -10.49 -12.50 1.97
CA ALA A 24 -9.97 -12.21 3.30
C ALA A 24 -8.58 -12.84 3.49
N GLY A 25 -7.68 -12.11 4.17
CA GLY A 25 -6.32 -12.58 4.45
C GLY A 25 -5.29 -12.34 3.33
N ASN A 26 -5.69 -11.74 2.20
CA ASN A 26 -4.73 -11.37 1.15
C ASN A 26 -3.90 -10.13 1.47
N PHE A 27 -4.30 -9.33 2.46
CA PHE A 27 -3.61 -8.11 2.85
C PHE A 27 -3.18 -8.17 4.31
N LYS A 28 -1.99 -7.64 4.58
CA LYS A 28 -1.46 -7.38 5.93
C LYS A 28 -0.97 -5.94 6.00
N ALA A 29 -1.08 -5.33 7.18
CA ALA A 29 -0.49 -4.02 7.44
C ALA A 29 1.04 -4.06 7.27
N GLY A 30 1.58 -3.12 6.51
CA GLY A 30 3.00 -2.82 6.46
C GLY A 30 3.37 -1.68 7.40
N ASP A 31 4.65 -1.34 7.43
CA ASP A 31 5.16 -0.19 8.17
C ASP A 31 5.29 1.05 7.28
N TYR A 32 5.23 2.24 7.89
CA TYR A 32 5.51 3.53 7.22
C TYR A 32 4.65 3.81 5.97
N GLY A 33 3.32 3.66 6.10
CA GLY A 33 2.39 3.93 4.99
C GLY A 33 2.48 2.90 3.86
N ARG A 34 2.83 1.66 4.21
CA ARG A 34 2.91 0.54 3.28
C ARG A 34 1.91 -0.54 3.63
N ILE A 35 1.61 -1.35 2.64
CA ILE A 35 0.77 -2.53 2.75
C ILE A 35 1.45 -3.75 2.13
N LEU A 36 1.14 -4.92 2.67
CA LEU A 36 1.59 -6.20 2.15
C LEU A 36 0.43 -6.91 1.48
N LYS A 37 0.55 -7.21 0.18
CA LYS A 37 -0.40 -8.05 -0.56
C LYS A 37 0.22 -9.41 -0.82
N LYS A 38 -0.52 -10.49 -0.60
CA LYS A 38 -0.03 -11.86 -0.79
C LYS A 38 0.56 -12.03 -2.19
N PHE A 39 1.71 -12.68 -2.28
CA PHE A 39 2.46 -12.80 -3.53
C PHE A 39 1.62 -13.47 -4.64
N CYS A 40 1.65 -12.84 -5.81
CA CYS A 40 1.14 -13.38 -7.06
C CYS A 40 2.17 -13.06 -8.16
N PRO A 41 2.69 -14.06 -8.91
CA PRO A 41 3.73 -13.85 -9.91
C PRO A 41 3.34 -12.84 -10.99
N CYS A 42 2.13 -12.95 -11.54
CA CYS A 42 1.65 -12.07 -12.61
C CYS A 42 1.54 -10.61 -12.14
N GLU A 43 1.10 -10.42 -10.90
CA GLU A 43 1.00 -9.08 -10.31
C GLU A 43 2.37 -8.48 -10.02
N GLN A 44 3.29 -9.26 -9.44
CA GLN A 44 4.65 -8.79 -9.18
C GLN A 44 5.34 -8.33 -10.47
N GLN A 45 5.25 -9.11 -11.56
CA GLN A 45 5.81 -8.72 -12.85
C GLN A 45 5.15 -7.44 -13.40
N SER A 46 3.84 -7.28 -13.22
CA SER A 46 3.11 -6.09 -13.67
C SER A 46 3.54 -4.85 -12.89
N LEU A 47 3.66 -4.96 -11.57
CA LEU A 47 4.11 -3.88 -10.69
C LEU A 47 5.55 -3.45 -11.02
N GLU A 48 6.46 -4.39 -11.25
CA GLU A 48 7.85 -4.08 -11.64
C GLU A 48 7.92 -3.29 -12.96
N ARG A 49 7.09 -3.65 -13.93
CA ARG A 49 7.00 -2.92 -15.21
C ARG A 49 6.41 -1.53 -15.01
N LEU A 50 5.32 -1.42 -14.24
CA LEU A 50 4.67 -0.14 -13.95
C LEU A 50 5.60 0.85 -13.23
N MET A 51 6.53 0.38 -12.40
CA MET A 51 7.54 1.25 -11.77
C MET A 51 8.52 1.90 -12.75
N ARG A 52 8.52 1.47 -14.01
CA ARG A 52 9.36 2.00 -15.09
C ARG A 52 8.52 2.59 -16.23
N ASP A 53 7.20 2.68 -16.06
CA ASP A 53 6.26 3.14 -17.08
C ASP A 53 5.76 4.57 -16.81
N SER A 54 5.24 5.23 -17.84
CA SER A 54 4.53 6.50 -17.74
C SER A 54 3.35 6.49 -16.75
N LEU A 55 2.73 5.32 -16.54
CA LEU A 55 1.60 5.12 -15.63
C LEU A 55 2.01 5.10 -14.15
N ARG A 56 3.31 5.11 -13.82
CA ARG A 56 3.80 5.05 -12.43
C ARG A 56 3.13 6.01 -11.45
N PRO A 57 2.82 7.28 -11.79
CA PRO A 57 2.17 8.21 -10.87
C PRO A 57 0.70 7.87 -10.54
N HIS A 58 0.09 6.93 -11.27
CA HIS A 58 -1.32 6.57 -11.17
C HIS A 58 -1.56 5.18 -10.56
N VAL A 59 -0.51 4.54 -10.07
CA VAL A 59 -0.56 3.23 -9.41
C VAL A 59 0.18 3.30 -8.07
N PRO A 60 -0.12 2.42 -7.09
CA PRO A 60 0.63 2.36 -5.85
C PRO A 60 2.13 2.15 -6.11
N ALA A 61 2.99 2.86 -5.38
CA ALA A 61 4.42 2.58 -5.43
C ALA A 61 4.69 1.11 -5.01
N TYR A 62 5.56 0.44 -5.74
CA TYR A 62 5.99 -0.94 -5.44
C TYR A 62 7.39 -0.95 -4.84
N PHE A 63 7.55 -1.67 -3.73
CA PHE A 63 8.79 -1.72 -2.94
C PHE A 63 9.49 -3.09 -2.99
N GLY A 64 9.00 -4.02 -3.82
CA GLY A 64 9.56 -5.35 -3.96
C GLY A 64 8.86 -6.42 -3.10
N LEU A 65 9.53 -7.56 -2.97
CA LEU A 65 9.03 -8.70 -2.20
C LEU A 65 9.53 -8.65 -0.75
N VAL A 66 8.70 -9.11 0.17
CA VAL A 66 9.07 -9.32 1.57
C VAL A 66 8.53 -10.66 2.06
N GLN A 67 9.31 -11.35 2.89
CA GLN A 67 8.86 -12.53 3.60
C GLN A 67 8.34 -12.16 5.00
N ARG A 68 7.18 -12.70 5.38
CA ARG A 68 6.60 -12.53 6.72
C ARG A 68 5.82 -13.78 7.09
N ASP A 69 6.12 -14.33 8.27
CA ASP A 69 5.47 -15.56 8.79
C ASP A 69 5.56 -16.76 7.81
N GLY A 70 6.67 -16.89 7.07
CA GLY A 70 6.86 -17.96 6.08
C GLY A 70 6.14 -17.75 4.75
N GLU A 71 5.41 -16.65 4.58
CA GLU A 71 4.73 -16.29 3.34
C GLU A 71 5.42 -15.11 2.64
N CYS A 72 5.32 -15.08 1.30
CA CYS A 72 5.85 -13.99 0.47
C CYS A 72 4.75 -12.98 0.15
N TYR A 73 5.11 -11.70 0.16
CA TYR A 73 4.20 -10.58 -0.09
C TYR A 73 4.82 -9.56 -1.04
N ASN A 74 3.99 -8.98 -1.90
CA ASN A 74 4.26 -7.73 -2.60
C ASN A 74 4.11 -6.58 -1.59
N GLN A 75 5.18 -5.84 -1.33
CA GLN A 75 5.13 -4.62 -0.52
C GLN A 75 4.79 -3.43 -1.42
N MET A 76 3.71 -2.72 -1.09
CA MET A 76 3.17 -1.61 -1.88
C MET A 76 2.86 -0.41 -0.98
N GLU A 77 2.62 0.74 -1.58
CA GLU A 77 2.09 1.92 -0.90
C GLU A 77 0.68 1.68 -0.38
N ASP A 78 0.40 2.14 0.84
CA ASP A 78 -0.96 2.27 1.34
C ASP A 78 -1.54 3.62 0.89
N LEU A 79 -2.41 3.58 -0.12
CA LEU A 79 -3.06 4.76 -0.69
C LEU A 79 -3.92 5.52 0.33
N LEU A 80 -4.26 4.92 1.48
CA LEU A 80 -5.06 5.56 2.52
C LEU A 80 -4.23 6.30 3.57
N ALA A 81 -2.90 6.13 3.58
CA ALA A 81 -2.03 6.67 4.63
C ALA A 81 -2.15 8.20 4.81
N GLY A 82 -2.45 8.92 3.73
CA GLY A 82 -2.61 10.39 3.73
C GLY A 82 -3.99 10.90 4.15
N PHE A 83 -5.03 10.06 4.19
CA PHE A 83 -6.41 10.51 4.36
C PHE A 83 -6.86 10.49 5.82
N GLU A 84 -7.76 11.39 6.20
CA GLU A 84 -8.51 11.35 7.46
C GLU A 84 -9.92 10.85 7.15
N THR A 85 -10.32 9.73 7.77
CA THR A 85 -11.64 9.10 7.56
C THR A 85 -12.03 8.90 6.09
N PRO A 86 -11.25 8.13 5.31
CA PRO A 86 -11.51 7.95 3.88
C PRO A 86 -12.81 7.18 3.63
N SER A 87 -13.52 7.57 2.58
CA SER A 87 -14.56 6.75 1.94
C SER A 87 -13.98 6.12 0.67
N LEU A 88 -14.29 4.84 0.45
CA LEU A 88 -13.66 4.02 -0.60
C LEU A 88 -14.71 3.55 -1.60
N MET A 89 -14.31 3.46 -2.86
CA MET A 89 -15.06 2.81 -3.93
C MET A 89 -14.08 2.02 -4.78
N ASP A 90 -14.42 0.76 -5.10
CA ASP A 90 -13.65 -0.09 -5.99
C ASP A 90 -14.48 -0.32 -7.26
N CYS A 91 -13.97 0.16 -8.39
CA CYS A 91 -14.57 -0.03 -9.72
C CYS A 91 -13.66 -0.90 -10.56
N LYS A 92 -14.08 -2.15 -10.79
CA LYS A 92 -13.39 -3.05 -11.72
C LYS A 92 -13.56 -2.55 -13.16
N MET A 93 -12.45 -2.35 -13.85
CA MET A 93 -12.41 -1.84 -15.22
C MET A 93 -12.40 -2.98 -16.24
N GLY A 94 -13.06 -2.77 -17.38
CA GLY A 94 -13.13 -3.72 -18.50
C GLY A 94 -14.56 -4.05 -18.91
N VAL A 95 -14.73 -4.54 -20.13
CA VAL A 95 -16.03 -5.04 -20.63
C VAL A 95 -16.27 -6.51 -20.23
N ARG A 96 -15.28 -7.15 -19.61
CA ARG A 96 -15.24 -8.56 -19.21
C ARG A 96 -14.38 -8.72 -17.96
#